data_AF-A0A955Z0R3-F1
#
_entry.id   AF-A0A955Z0R3-F1
#
_cell.length_a   1.000
_cell.length_b   1.000
_cell.length_c   1.000
_cell.angle_alpha   90.00
_cell.angle_beta   90.00
_cell.angle_gamma   90.00
#
_symmetry.space_group_name_H-M   'P 1'
#
loop_
_entity.id
_entity.type
_entity.pdbx_description
1 polymer ?
#
loop_
_entity_poly.entity_id
_entity_poly.type
_entity_poly.pdbx_seq_one_letter_code
_entity_poly.pdbx_strand_id
1 'polypeptide(L)'
;MRASSWGLCATLFVASLAPSVVGCGSHSLPPMNVVGVDKSKASSKTINYLGGVPLRSGQLLVTESPDSTSFVFVFIPEKFYPFTHVAVISIEDGEPWVYDVTGEVKTFPLKKRLMDNVKGKMYRRRFYEYVAPNLHAEVYEPPEGADGEKLAAFVRQKYAEGVEFDSYFDPNDHSKLFCSELVSLAIAHAGGKPPGLDPSNPNPSVVEGMRWLGVPPGIALPAGKFIDEKRFVGAFGQFRTRTQAWAYFEAKRELFRRFTRDQRLGYMLILQSSGQVEVRPEIGDFVFGAARLFKGEEGLPPPGDPRIEAEVRKLADKMFGPFPASAGPSSPAQSTAAAPAQSATP
;
A
#
# COMPACT_ATOMS: atom_id res chain seq x y z
N MET A 1 40.19 31.33 -50.52
CA MET A 1 40.43 31.51 -49.07
C MET A 1 39.13 31.25 -48.32
N ARG A 2 39.18 30.31 -47.37
CA ARG A 2 38.26 30.01 -46.26
C ARG A 2 36.82 29.60 -46.56
N ALA A 3 36.65 28.27 -46.64
CA ALA A 3 35.47 27.55 -46.16
C ALA A 3 35.51 27.48 -44.62
N SER A 4 34.36 27.53 -43.95
CA SER A 4 34.24 27.13 -42.54
C SER A 4 33.07 26.17 -42.36
N SER A 5 33.45 25.00 -41.85
CA SER A 5 32.72 23.77 -41.62
C SER A 5 31.74 23.82 -40.45
N TRP A 6 30.70 23.01 -40.59
CA TRP A 6 29.76 22.59 -39.55
C TRP A 6 30.49 21.75 -38.49
N GLY A 7 30.35 22.11 -37.22
CA GLY A 7 30.83 21.31 -36.08
C GLY A 7 29.68 20.52 -35.47
N LEU A 8 29.59 19.22 -35.80
CA LEU A 8 28.84 18.24 -35.01
C LEU A 8 29.56 18.04 -33.67
N CYS A 9 28.93 18.45 -32.57
CA CYS A 9 29.29 17.96 -31.23
C CYS A 9 28.66 16.57 -31.04
N ALA A 10 29.42 15.52 -31.36
CA ALA A 10 29.12 14.16 -30.96
C ALA A 10 29.48 14.00 -29.46
N THR A 11 28.49 14.06 -28.59
CA THR A 11 28.65 13.67 -27.19
C THR A 11 28.61 12.15 -27.13
N LEU A 12 29.77 11.52 -26.94
CA LEU A 12 29.91 10.12 -26.57
C LEU A 12 29.16 9.86 -25.26
N PHE A 13 28.01 9.20 -25.34
CA PHE A 13 27.40 8.53 -24.19
C PHE A 13 28.20 7.26 -23.90
N VAL A 14 29.04 7.30 -22.87
CA VAL A 14 29.58 6.10 -22.25
C VAL A 14 28.42 5.46 -21.49
N ALA A 15 27.80 4.45 -22.10
CA ALA A 15 26.89 3.55 -21.41
C ALA A 15 27.73 2.73 -20.41
N SER A 16 27.72 3.16 -19.15
CA SER A 16 28.21 2.36 -18.03
C SER A 16 27.30 1.15 -17.87
N LEU A 17 27.58 0.09 -18.62
CA LEU A 17 27.11 -1.26 -18.33
C LEU A 17 27.72 -1.65 -16.99
N ALA A 18 26.93 -1.51 -15.92
CA ALA A 18 27.25 -2.17 -14.67
C ALA A 18 27.37 -3.68 -14.96
N PRO A 19 28.47 -4.34 -14.60
CA PRO A 19 28.58 -5.78 -14.77
C PRO A 19 27.53 -6.44 -13.89
N SER A 20 26.60 -7.14 -14.52
CA SER A 20 25.74 -8.12 -13.88
C SER A 20 26.65 -9.18 -13.25
N VAL A 21 27.00 -8.99 -11.98
CA VAL A 21 27.64 -10.01 -11.18
C VAL A 21 26.59 -11.11 -11.04
N VAL A 22 26.67 -12.13 -11.90
CA VAL A 22 25.99 -13.41 -11.73
C VAL A 22 26.71 -14.14 -10.59
N GLY A 23 26.61 -13.58 -9.40
CA GLY A 23 26.87 -14.32 -8.19
C GLY A 23 25.67 -15.22 -7.99
N CYS A 24 25.90 -16.51 -7.74
CA CYS A 24 24.94 -17.38 -7.06
C CYS A 24 24.74 -16.89 -5.62
N GLY A 25 24.39 -15.62 -5.44
CA GLY A 25 23.95 -15.07 -4.18
C GLY A 25 22.58 -15.65 -3.95
N SER A 26 22.48 -16.66 -3.10
CA SER A 26 21.22 -17.01 -2.46
C SER A 26 20.65 -15.71 -1.92
N HIS A 27 19.61 -15.17 -2.56
CA HIS A 27 18.90 -14.00 -2.07
C HIS A 27 18.26 -14.42 -0.75
N SER A 28 18.96 -14.21 0.37
CA SER A 28 18.38 -14.47 1.68
C SER A 28 17.27 -13.46 1.88
N LEU A 29 16.05 -13.96 2.00
CA LEU A 29 14.92 -13.15 2.40
C LEU A 29 15.25 -12.44 3.73
N PRO A 30 14.80 -11.19 3.92
CA PRO A 30 15.04 -10.48 5.17
C PRO A 30 14.47 -11.28 6.36
N PRO A 31 15.06 -11.14 7.56
CA PRO A 31 14.52 -11.79 8.74
C PRO A 31 13.10 -11.28 9.02
N MET A 32 12.21 -12.19 9.37
CA MET A 32 10.83 -11.90 9.73
C MET A 32 10.62 -12.14 11.22
N ASN A 33 10.19 -11.10 11.94
CA ASN A 33 9.80 -11.21 13.35
C ASN A 33 8.31 -11.54 13.47
N VAL A 34 7.95 -12.32 14.48
CA VAL A 34 6.56 -12.45 14.94
C VAL A 34 6.35 -11.41 16.02
N VAL A 35 5.55 -10.39 15.73
CA VAL A 35 5.46 -9.16 16.55
C VAL A 35 4.13 -8.99 17.28
N GLY A 36 3.21 -9.95 17.12
CA GLY A 36 1.96 -10.04 17.86
C GLY A 36 1.24 -11.35 17.51
N VAL A 37 0.61 -11.97 18.51
CA VAL A 37 -0.18 -13.20 18.34
C VAL A 37 -1.39 -13.15 19.25
N ASP A 38 -2.58 -13.35 18.71
CA ASP A 38 -3.77 -13.63 19.50
C ASP A 38 -4.00 -15.15 19.57
N LYS A 39 -3.47 -15.75 20.64
CA LYS A 39 -3.60 -17.20 20.87
C LYS A 39 -5.05 -17.64 21.11
N SER A 40 -5.96 -16.71 21.46
CA SER A 40 -7.37 -17.04 21.63
C SER A 40 -8.06 -17.42 20.31
N LYS A 41 -7.45 -17.11 19.16
CA LYS A 41 -7.92 -17.52 17.83
C LYS A 41 -7.56 -18.95 17.44
N ALA A 42 -6.75 -19.65 18.23
CA ALA A 42 -6.39 -21.03 17.96
C ALA A 42 -7.62 -21.95 18.02
N SER A 43 -7.73 -22.89 17.07
CA SER A 43 -8.82 -23.87 17.01
C SER A 43 -8.35 -25.19 16.40
N SER A 44 -9.21 -26.21 16.36
CA SER A 44 -8.89 -27.48 15.68
C SER A 44 -8.70 -27.34 14.17
N LYS A 45 -9.11 -26.21 13.57
CA LYS A 45 -8.96 -25.93 12.14
C LYS A 45 -7.73 -25.08 11.79
N THR A 46 -6.94 -24.68 12.79
CA THR A 46 -5.76 -23.84 12.57
C THR A 46 -4.49 -24.68 12.60
N ILE A 47 -3.53 -24.33 11.76
CA ILE A 47 -2.14 -24.78 11.91
C ILE A 47 -1.41 -23.79 12.82
N ASN A 48 -0.49 -24.29 13.65
CA ASN A 48 0.41 -23.45 14.42
C ASN A 48 1.60 -23.09 13.53
N TYR A 49 1.60 -21.87 12.97
CA TYR A 49 2.70 -21.37 12.16
C TYR A 49 3.66 -20.53 13.02
N LEU A 50 4.90 -20.36 12.56
CA LEU A 50 6.01 -19.61 13.18
C LEU A 50 5.62 -18.74 14.40
N GLY A 51 6.16 -19.06 15.57
CA GLY A 51 5.85 -18.33 16.81
C GLY A 51 4.47 -18.63 17.41
N GLY A 52 3.74 -19.62 16.88
CA GLY A 52 2.44 -20.06 17.40
C GLY A 52 1.25 -19.25 16.87
N VAL A 53 1.39 -18.63 15.70
CA VAL A 53 0.28 -17.91 15.04
C VAL A 53 -0.72 -18.93 14.48
N PRO A 54 -2.00 -18.88 14.88
CA PRO A 54 -2.99 -19.85 14.45
C PRO A 54 -3.55 -19.50 13.06
N LEU A 55 -2.90 -20.03 12.02
CA LEU A 55 -3.30 -19.77 10.62
C LEU A 55 -4.36 -20.76 10.14
N ARG A 56 -5.31 -20.28 9.33
CA ARG A 56 -6.31 -21.11 8.64
C ARG A 56 -6.74 -20.52 7.30
N SER A 57 -7.36 -21.35 6.46
CA SER A 57 -7.87 -20.95 5.16
C SER A 57 -8.92 -19.85 5.28
N GLY A 58 -8.85 -18.88 4.37
CA GLY A 58 -9.77 -17.75 4.26
C GLY A 58 -9.40 -16.55 5.12
N GLN A 59 -8.42 -16.66 6.01
CA GLN A 59 -7.91 -15.49 6.73
C GLN A 59 -7.37 -14.45 5.75
N LEU A 60 -7.59 -13.19 6.09
CA LEU A 60 -7.14 -12.05 5.30
C LEU A 60 -5.75 -11.64 5.78
N LEU A 61 -4.85 -11.39 4.84
CA LEU A 61 -3.51 -10.91 5.10
C LEU A 61 -3.37 -9.50 4.51
N VAL A 62 -3.16 -8.49 5.36
CA VAL A 62 -2.86 -7.12 4.91
C VAL A 62 -1.37 -6.83 5.06
N THR A 63 -0.77 -6.12 4.11
CA THR A 63 0.67 -5.82 4.14
C THR A 63 1.01 -4.38 3.79
N GLU A 64 2.10 -3.91 4.40
CA GLU A 64 2.75 -2.64 4.11
C GLU A 64 4.06 -2.90 3.36
N SER A 65 4.14 -2.41 2.12
CA SER A 65 5.36 -2.50 1.31
C SER A 65 6.47 -1.58 1.86
N PRO A 66 7.75 -1.98 1.77
CA PRO A 66 8.89 -1.08 2.00
C PRO A 66 9.05 0.00 0.93
N ASP A 67 8.37 -0.12 -0.21
CA ASP A 67 8.56 0.78 -1.34
C ASP A 67 7.95 2.16 -1.10
N SER A 68 8.58 3.18 -1.68
CA SER A 68 8.09 4.57 -1.64
C SER A 68 6.69 4.74 -2.24
N THR A 69 6.28 3.85 -3.15
CA THR A 69 4.92 3.82 -3.70
C THR A 69 3.85 3.59 -2.63
N SER A 70 4.22 3.05 -1.46
CA SER A 70 3.31 2.89 -0.32
C SER A 70 2.72 4.21 0.17
N PHE A 71 3.41 5.33 -0.05
CA PHE A 71 2.94 6.66 0.33
C PHE A 71 1.92 7.19 -0.67
N VAL A 72 2.02 6.82 -1.95
CA VAL A 72 1.02 7.19 -2.97
C VAL A 72 -0.35 6.62 -2.57
N PHE A 73 -0.41 5.34 -2.21
CA PHE A 73 -1.65 4.69 -1.78
C PHE A 73 -2.27 5.31 -0.54
N VAL A 74 -1.48 5.90 0.35
CA VAL A 74 -1.99 6.59 1.55
C VAL A 74 -2.71 7.88 1.20
N PHE A 75 -2.29 8.61 0.16
CA PHE A 75 -2.89 9.89 -0.21
C PHE A 75 -4.10 9.77 -1.16
N ILE A 76 -4.30 8.61 -1.80
CA ILE A 76 -5.42 8.39 -2.73
C ILE A 76 -6.80 8.45 -2.04
N PRO A 77 -7.08 7.74 -0.93
CA PRO A 77 -8.38 7.81 -0.28
C PRO A 77 -8.57 9.12 0.50
N GLU A 78 -9.82 9.58 0.66
CA GLU A 78 -10.16 10.77 1.46
C GLU A 78 -9.84 10.60 2.96
N LYS A 79 -9.74 9.34 3.41
CA LYS A 79 -9.37 8.99 4.79
C LYS A 79 -8.07 8.21 4.79
N PHE A 80 -7.28 8.39 5.84
CA PHE A 80 -6.11 7.57 6.05
C PHE A 80 -6.49 6.11 6.29
N TYR A 81 -5.85 5.21 5.55
CA TYR A 81 -5.89 3.77 5.76
C TYR A 81 -4.47 3.22 5.93
N PRO A 82 -4.22 2.39 6.95
CA PRO A 82 -2.96 1.66 7.03
C PRO A 82 -2.96 0.52 6.01
N PHE A 83 -1.77 0.04 5.66
CA PHE A 83 -1.52 -1.03 4.70
C PHE A 83 -1.85 -0.68 3.24
N THR A 84 -1.04 -1.23 2.35
CA THR A 84 -1.11 -0.96 0.91
C THR A 84 -1.70 -2.10 0.11
N HIS A 85 -1.76 -3.31 0.69
CA HIS A 85 -2.16 -4.51 -0.03
C HIS A 85 -2.94 -5.46 0.87
N VAL A 86 -3.79 -6.28 0.26
CA VAL A 86 -4.56 -7.33 0.93
C VAL A 86 -4.56 -8.60 0.09
N ALA A 87 -4.50 -9.75 0.76
CA ALA A 87 -4.42 -11.08 0.18
C ALA A 87 -5.21 -12.09 1.02
N VAL A 88 -5.30 -13.32 0.53
CA VAL A 88 -6.00 -14.43 1.21
C VAL A 88 -5.04 -15.56 1.51
N ILE A 89 -5.14 -16.11 2.72
CA ILE A 89 -4.41 -17.30 3.14
C ILE A 89 -5.21 -18.55 2.80
N SER A 90 -4.53 -19.58 2.27
CA SER A 90 -5.07 -20.92 1.99
C SER A 90 -4.14 -21.94 2.63
N ILE A 91 -4.66 -22.85 3.45
CA ILE A 91 -3.87 -23.97 3.99
C ILE A 91 -4.00 -25.14 3.01
N GLU A 92 -2.87 -25.55 2.44
CA GLU A 92 -2.79 -26.63 1.45
C GLU A 92 -1.71 -27.61 1.90
N ASP A 93 -2.09 -28.88 2.06
CA ASP A 93 -1.20 -29.95 2.54
C ASP A 93 -0.48 -29.62 3.86
N GLY A 94 -1.17 -28.88 4.74
CA GLY A 94 -0.63 -28.44 6.04
C GLY A 94 0.25 -27.18 5.98
N GLU A 95 0.46 -26.61 4.80
CA GLU A 95 1.32 -25.43 4.61
C GLU A 95 0.48 -24.18 4.27
N PRO A 96 0.84 -22.98 4.79
CA PRO A 96 0.15 -21.75 4.45
C PRO A 96 0.67 -21.15 3.13
N TRP A 97 -0.27 -20.93 2.22
CA TRP A 97 -0.06 -20.24 0.95
C TRP A 97 -0.83 -18.92 0.93
N VAL A 98 -0.26 -17.93 0.26
CA VAL A 98 -0.87 -16.62 0.07
C VAL A 98 -1.25 -16.47 -1.40
N TYR A 99 -2.50 -16.08 -1.63
CA TYR A 99 -3.06 -15.74 -2.91
C TYR A 99 -3.30 -14.24 -3.00
N ASP A 100 -2.68 -13.61 -3.99
CA ASP A 100 -2.80 -12.18 -4.23
C ASP A 100 -2.74 -11.87 -5.73
N VAL A 101 -3.19 -10.68 -6.12
CA VAL A 101 -3.00 -10.15 -7.47
C VAL A 101 -2.15 -8.88 -7.37
N THR A 102 -1.07 -8.83 -8.11
CA THR A 102 -0.12 -7.71 -8.08
C THR A 102 0.52 -7.49 -9.44
N GLY A 103 1.05 -6.30 -9.66
CA GLY A 103 1.71 -5.89 -10.90
C GLY A 103 3.14 -5.43 -10.68
N GLU A 104 3.94 -5.58 -11.73
CA GLU A 104 5.30 -5.10 -11.81
C GLU A 104 5.48 -4.19 -13.03
N VAL A 105 6.29 -3.15 -12.87
CA VAL A 105 6.63 -2.24 -13.98
C VAL A 105 7.55 -3.00 -14.95
N LYS A 106 7.11 -3.18 -16.19
CA LYS A 106 7.93 -3.67 -17.29
C LYS A 106 8.65 -2.50 -17.94
N THR A 107 9.97 -2.52 -17.92
CA THR A 107 10.80 -1.40 -18.40
C THR A 107 10.94 -1.33 -19.92
N PHE A 108 10.66 -2.40 -20.67
CA PHE A 108 10.78 -2.40 -22.13
C PHE A 108 9.70 -3.25 -22.83
N PRO A 109 9.14 -2.78 -23.97
CA PRO A 109 9.25 -1.42 -24.52
C PRO A 109 8.39 -0.41 -23.74
N LEU A 110 8.94 0.77 -23.45
CA LEU A 110 8.21 1.84 -22.76
C LEU A 110 6.98 2.30 -23.56
N LYS A 111 5.82 2.24 -22.92
CA LYS A 111 4.53 2.70 -23.43
C LYS A 111 4.32 4.20 -23.15
N LYS A 112 3.34 4.79 -23.84
CA LYS A 112 3.02 6.23 -23.73
C LYS A 112 2.51 6.61 -22.33
N ARG A 113 1.71 5.74 -21.69
CA ARG A 113 1.27 5.92 -20.30
C ARG A 113 2.09 5.06 -19.37
N LEU A 114 2.36 5.54 -18.16
CA LEU A 114 3.16 4.80 -17.18
C LEU A 114 2.51 3.45 -16.84
N MET A 115 1.20 3.44 -16.58
CA MET A 115 0.48 2.22 -16.16
C MET A 115 0.26 1.20 -17.28
N ASP A 116 0.45 1.57 -18.55
CA ASP A 116 0.51 0.60 -19.66
C ASP A 116 1.75 -0.31 -19.57
N ASN A 117 2.77 0.13 -18.82
CA ASN A 117 3.98 -0.66 -18.56
C ASN A 117 3.80 -1.58 -17.35
N VAL A 118 2.77 -1.39 -16.54
CA VAL A 118 2.51 -2.25 -15.38
C VAL A 118 1.74 -3.47 -15.85
N LYS A 119 2.34 -4.65 -15.67
CA LYS A 119 1.71 -5.93 -15.97
C LYS A 119 1.79 -6.83 -14.76
N GLY A 120 0.76 -7.62 -14.56
CA GLY A 120 0.67 -8.50 -13.42
C GLY A 120 -0.40 -9.54 -13.60
N LYS A 121 -0.48 -10.42 -12.60
CA LYS A 121 -1.45 -11.50 -12.55
C LYS A 121 -1.64 -11.94 -11.11
N MET A 122 -2.48 -12.94 -10.94
CA MET A 122 -2.62 -13.62 -9.67
C MET A 122 -1.41 -14.52 -9.40
N TYR A 123 -0.93 -14.51 -8.16
CA TYR A 123 0.19 -15.31 -7.68
C TYR A 123 -0.26 -16.20 -6.53
N ARG A 124 0.43 -17.33 -6.39
CA ARG A 124 0.38 -18.24 -5.26
C ARG A 124 1.80 -18.36 -4.71
N ARG A 125 2.02 -17.86 -3.49
CA ARG A 125 3.36 -17.83 -2.85
C ARG A 125 3.31 -18.48 -1.49
N ARG A 126 4.42 -19.07 -1.04
CA ARG A 126 4.49 -19.56 0.34
C ARG A 126 4.37 -18.37 1.29
N PHE A 127 3.74 -18.57 2.45
CA PHE A 127 3.52 -17.48 3.41
C PHE A 127 4.79 -16.71 3.76
N TYR A 128 5.88 -17.40 4.10
CA TYR A 128 7.15 -16.75 4.43
C TYR A 128 7.71 -15.91 3.26
N GLU A 129 7.72 -16.47 2.05
CA GLU A 129 8.21 -15.79 0.84
C GLU A 129 7.41 -14.53 0.51
N TYR A 130 6.11 -14.56 0.80
CA TYR A 130 5.22 -13.44 0.61
C TYR A 130 5.43 -12.37 1.69
N VAL A 131 5.48 -12.77 2.96
CA VAL A 131 5.46 -11.84 4.10
C VAL A 131 6.83 -11.21 4.36
N ALA A 132 7.92 -11.98 4.30
CA ALA A 132 9.25 -11.50 4.69
C ALA A 132 9.68 -10.20 3.98
N PRO A 133 9.46 -10.01 2.66
CA PRO A 133 9.83 -8.77 1.98
C PRO A 133 9.06 -7.52 2.44
N ASN A 134 7.91 -7.66 3.11
CA ASN A 134 7.11 -6.52 3.56
C ASN A 134 7.69 -5.91 4.85
N LEU A 135 7.45 -4.61 5.07
CA LEU A 135 7.81 -3.96 6.34
C LEU A 135 7.00 -4.54 7.50
N HIS A 136 5.70 -4.74 7.25
CA HIS A 136 4.74 -5.22 8.24
C HIS A 136 3.59 -5.94 7.56
N ALA A 137 3.06 -6.96 8.22
CA ALA A 137 1.92 -7.74 7.78
C ALA A 137 1.06 -8.14 8.97
N GLU A 138 -0.25 -8.10 8.80
CA GLU A 138 -1.21 -8.55 9.81
C GLU A 138 -2.23 -9.52 9.22
N VAL A 139 -2.56 -10.53 10.01
CA VAL A 139 -3.54 -11.57 9.69
C VAL A 139 -4.81 -11.30 10.48
N TYR A 140 -5.94 -11.35 9.79
CA TYR A 140 -7.27 -11.17 10.35
C TYR A 140 -8.17 -12.36 9.97
N GLU A 141 -9.07 -12.73 10.87
CA GLU A 141 -10.15 -13.68 10.56
C GLU A 141 -11.03 -13.16 9.41
N PRO A 142 -11.71 -14.04 8.64
CA PRO A 142 -12.72 -13.59 7.68
C PRO A 142 -13.77 -12.69 8.36
N PRO A 143 -14.37 -11.73 7.63
CA PRO A 143 -15.45 -10.92 8.17
C PRO A 143 -16.66 -11.78 8.54
N GLU A 144 -17.53 -11.24 9.41
CA GLU A 144 -18.74 -11.94 9.83
C GLU A 144 -19.59 -12.39 8.63
N GLY A 145 -20.09 -13.62 8.69
CA GLY A 145 -20.87 -14.24 7.62
C GLY A 145 -20.04 -14.87 6.49
N ALA A 146 -18.74 -14.55 6.35
CA ALA A 146 -17.90 -15.17 5.34
C ALA A 146 -17.39 -16.55 5.79
N ASP A 147 -17.62 -17.58 4.96
CA ASP A 147 -17.00 -18.89 5.11
C ASP A 147 -15.55 -18.88 4.60
N GLY A 148 -14.59 -19.08 5.51
CA GLY A 148 -13.17 -19.05 5.17
C GLY A 148 -12.74 -20.09 4.13
N GLU A 149 -13.35 -21.27 4.10
CA GLU A 149 -13.02 -22.29 3.10
C GLU A 149 -13.56 -21.92 1.71
N LYS A 150 -14.75 -21.33 1.64
CA LYS A 150 -15.27 -20.79 0.37
C LYS A 150 -14.45 -19.62 -0.13
N LEU A 151 -13.99 -18.76 0.77
CA LEU A 151 -13.09 -17.65 0.46
C LEU A 151 -11.77 -18.16 -0.13
N ALA A 152 -11.15 -19.15 0.52
CA ALA A 152 -9.93 -19.80 0.02
C ALA A 152 -10.16 -20.54 -1.31
N ALA A 153 -11.27 -21.26 -1.45
CA ALA A 153 -11.62 -21.94 -2.70
C ALA A 153 -11.79 -20.96 -3.87
N PHE A 154 -12.43 -19.81 -3.63
CA PHE A 154 -12.59 -18.76 -4.64
C PHE A 154 -11.25 -18.24 -5.15
N VAL A 155 -10.30 -17.91 -4.26
CA VAL A 155 -8.99 -17.42 -4.70
C VAL A 155 -8.16 -18.49 -5.40
N ARG A 156 -8.26 -19.77 -4.99
CA ARG A 156 -7.64 -20.88 -5.72
C ARG A 156 -8.19 -21.00 -7.14
N GLN A 157 -9.50 -20.87 -7.30
CA GLN A 157 -10.15 -20.86 -8.62
C GLN A 157 -9.66 -19.68 -9.46
N LYS A 158 -9.64 -18.44 -8.93
CA LYS A 158 -9.17 -17.26 -9.66
C LYS A 158 -7.70 -17.36 -10.08
N TYR A 159 -6.87 -17.99 -9.26
CA TYR A 159 -5.49 -18.28 -9.63
C TYR A 159 -5.40 -19.28 -10.79
N ALA A 160 -6.21 -20.35 -10.77
CA ALA A 160 -6.27 -21.32 -11.86
C ALA A 160 -6.80 -20.73 -13.17
N GLU A 161 -7.73 -19.77 -13.08
CA GLU A 161 -8.23 -18.98 -14.23
C GLU A 161 -7.18 -18.02 -14.81
N GLY A 162 -6.10 -17.73 -14.07
CA GLY A 162 -5.03 -16.85 -14.53
C GLY A 162 -5.42 -15.37 -14.57
N VAL A 163 -6.24 -14.91 -13.61
CA VAL A 163 -6.68 -13.51 -13.52
C VAL A 163 -5.51 -12.54 -13.66
N GLU A 164 -5.66 -11.58 -14.57
CA GLU A 164 -4.68 -10.50 -14.77
C GLU A 164 -4.84 -9.39 -13.74
N PHE A 165 -3.74 -8.70 -13.47
CA PHE A 165 -3.73 -7.52 -12.62
C PHE A 165 -4.31 -6.30 -13.34
N ASP A 166 -5.22 -5.60 -12.68
CA ASP A 166 -5.69 -4.30 -13.12
C ASP A 166 -4.70 -3.20 -12.68
N SER A 167 -3.92 -2.68 -13.64
CA SER A 167 -3.00 -1.58 -13.39
C SER A 167 -3.67 -0.22 -13.28
N TYR A 168 -4.94 -0.10 -13.66
CA TYR A 168 -5.69 1.16 -13.61
C TYR A 168 -6.55 1.29 -12.35
N PHE A 169 -6.68 0.21 -11.57
CA PHE A 169 -7.46 0.17 -10.33
C PHE A 169 -8.88 0.70 -10.53
N ASP A 170 -9.53 0.32 -11.63
CA ASP A 170 -10.91 0.70 -11.95
C ASP A 170 -11.88 -0.32 -11.34
N PRO A 171 -12.56 0.02 -10.22
CA PRO A 171 -13.48 -0.91 -9.55
C PRO A 171 -14.76 -1.20 -10.36
N ASN A 172 -14.93 -0.58 -11.54
CA ASN A 172 -16.08 -0.79 -12.41
C ASN A 172 -15.79 -1.79 -13.55
N ASP A 173 -14.53 -2.17 -13.77
CA ASP A 173 -14.12 -3.15 -14.80
C ASP A 173 -13.54 -4.40 -14.14
N HIS A 174 -14.37 -5.44 -14.04
CA HIS A 174 -13.97 -6.72 -13.43
C HIS A 174 -13.26 -7.68 -14.40
N SER A 175 -12.87 -7.23 -15.60
CA SER A 175 -12.11 -8.06 -16.56
C SER A 175 -10.69 -8.37 -16.08
N LYS A 176 -10.15 -7.50 -15.23
CA LYS A 176 -8.91 -7.65 -14.47
C LYS A 176 -9.19 -7.26 -13.04
N LEU A 177 -8.36 -7.72 -12.10
CA LEU A 177 -8.58 -7.43 -10.68
C LEU A 177 -7.35 -6.80 -10.05
N PHE A 178 -7.57 -5.90 -9.10
CA PHE A 178 -6.56 -5.49 -8.12
C PHE A 178 -6.80 -6.16 -6.76
N CYS A 179 -5.84 -6.03 -5.85
CA CYS A 179 -5.77 -6.85 -4.63
C CYS A 179 -7.02 -6.77 -3.74
N SER A 180 -7.49 -5.57 -3.42
CA SER A 180 -8.67 -5.38 -2.58
C SER A 180 -9.99 -5.72 -3.29
N GLU A 181 -10.04 -5.61 -4.61
CA GLU A 181 -11.19 -6.05 -5.40
C GLU A 181 -11.33 -7.57 -5.38
N LEU A 182 -10.23 -8.30 -5.64
CA LEU A 182 -10.19 -9.76 -5.53
C LEU A 182 -10.73 -10.24 -4.17
N VAL A 183 -10.25 -9.62 -3.09
CA VAL A 183 -10.68 -9.98 -1.73
C VAL A 183 -12.13 -9.60 -1.46
N SER A 184 -12.62 -8.48 -1.99
CA SER A 184 -14.05 -8.12 -1.89
C SER A 184 -14.94 -9.14 -2.59
N LEU A 185 -14.58 -9.56 -3.79
CA LEU A 185 -15.30 -10.60 -4.53
C LEU A 185 -15.26 -11.94 -3.79
N ALA A 186 -14.11 -12.31 -3.21
CA ALA A 186 -13.97 -13.52 -2.41
C ALA A 186 -14.86 -13.50 -1.16
N ILE A 187 -14.91 -12.38 -0.44
CA ILE A 187 -15.79 -12.19 0.72
C ILE A 187 -17.26 -12.33 0.32
N ALA A 188 -17.67 -11.67 -0.76
CA ALA A 188 -19.05 -11.75 -1.26
C ALA A 188 -19.42 -13.18 -1.65
N HIS A 189 -18.53 -13.89 -2.36
CA HIS A 189 -18.72 -15.29 -2.74
C HIS A 189 -18.83 -16.21 -1.52
N ALA A 190 -18.08 -15.91 -0.46
CA ALA A 190 -18.09 -16.65 0.80
C ALA A 190 -19.32 -16.37 1.68
N GLY A 191 -20.21 -15.46 1.28
CA GLY A 191 -21.42 -15.08 2.03
C GLY A 191 -21.24 -13.91 3.01
N GLY A 192 -20.05 -13.31 3.04
CA GLY A 192 -19.79 -12.11 3.85
C GLY A 192 -20.19 -10.82 3.13
N LYS A 193 -20.22 -9.72 3.89
CA LYS A 193 -20.43 -8.39 3.35
C LYS A 193 -19.08 -7.74 3.02
N PRO A 194 -18.75 -7.50 1.73
CA PRO A 194 -17.51 -6.81 1.38
C PRO A 194 -17.55 -5.34 1.84
N PRO A 195 -16.39 -4.72 2.08
CA PRO A 195 -16.32 -3.28 2.33
C PRO A 195 -16.77 -2.50 1.09
N GLY A 196 -17.48 -1.39 1.29
CA GLY A 196 -17.84 -0.48 0.20
C GLY A 196 -16.64 0.35 -0.28
N LEU A 197 -16.79 1.01 -1.42
CA LEU A 197 -15.84 2.01 -1.91
C LEU A 197 -15.86 3.26 -1.02
N ASP A 198 -14.74 3.98 -0.96
CA ASP A 198 -14.65 5.31 -0.35
C ASP A 198 -14.37 6.38 -1.39
N PRO A 199 -14.71 7.65 -1.11
CA PRO A 199 -14.25 8.77 -1.91
C PRO A 199 -12.72 8.85 -1.98
N SER A 200 -12.20 9.26 -3.13
CA SER A 200 -10.80 9.66 -3.25
C SER A 200 -10.55 11.04 -2.63
N ASN A 201 -9.32 11.30 -2.22
CA ASN A 201 -8.86 12.58 -1.71
C ASN A 201 -9.05 13.67 -2.76
N PRO A 202 -9.79 14.76 -2.43
CA PRO A 202 -10.12 15.78 -3.41
C PRO A 202 -9.04 16.87 -3.51
N ASN A 203 -7.81 16.63 -3.04
CA ASN A 203 -6.65 17.48 -3.30
C ASN A 203 -6.36 17.52 -4.83
N PRO A 204 -6.25 18.71 -5.45
CA PRO A 204 -6.04 18.82 -6.90
C PRO A 204 -4.79 18.11 -7.41
N SER A 205 -3.70 18.10 -6.65
CA SER A 205 -2.46 17.41 -7.02
C SER A 205 -2.61 15.89 -6.97
N VAL A 206 -3.44 15.36 -6.07
CA VAL A 206 -3.75 13.91 -6.03
C VAL A 206 -4.61 13.53 -7.23
N VAL A 207 -5.68 14.28 -7.47
CA VAL A 207 -6.58 14.06 -8.60
C VAL A 207 -5.82 14.10 -9.93
N GLU A 208 -4.93 15.08 -10.11
CA GLU A 208 -4.11 15.18 -11.32
C GLU A 208 -3.12 14.01 -11.44
N GLY A 209 -2.50 13.59 -10.33
CA GLY A 209 -1.65 12.40 -10.29
C GLY A 209 -2.39 11.14 -10.71
N MET A 210 -3.60 10.92 -10.20
CA MET A 210 -4.45 9.78 -10.58
C MET A 210 -4.77 9.81 -12.08
N ARG A 211 -5.20 10.97 -12.61
CA ARG A 211 -5.48 11.13 -14.05
C ARG A 211 -4.25 10.88 -14.92
N TRP A 212 -3.09 11.36 -14.49
CA TRP A 212 -1.82 11.14 -15.20
C TRP A 212 -1.45 9.65 -15.25
N LEU A 213 -1.72 8.91 -14.18
CA LEU A 213 -1.57 7.45 -14.14
C LEU A 213 -2.67 6.70 -14.90
N GLY A 214 -3.79 7.37 -15.20
CA GLY A 214 -4.98 6.76 -15.81
C GLY A 214 -5.89 6.06 -14.78
N VAL A 215 -5.65 6.24 -13.49
CA VAL A 215 -6.51 5.74 -12.42
C VAL A 215 -7.74 6.65 -12.31
N PRO A 216 -8.98 6.12 -12.37
CA PRO A 216 -10.18 6.94 -12.24
C PRO A 216 -10.24 7.66 -10.88
N PRO A 217 -10.31 9.01 -10.84
CA PRO A 217 -10.49 9.71 -9.58
C PRO A 217 -11.94 9.60 -9.08
N GLY A 218 -12.11 9.74 -7.76
CA GLY A 218 -13.41 9.92 -7.13
C GLY A 218 -13.83 8.76 -6.23
N ILE A 219 -13.34 7.55 -6.51
CA ILE A 219 -13.58 6.36 -5.69
C ILE A 219 -12.27 5.57 -5.48
N ALA A 220 -12.18 4.88 -4.36
CA ALA A 220 -11.05 4.02 -4.01
C ALA A 220 -11.51 2.85 -3.13
N LEU A 221 -10.79 1.74 -3.19
CA LEU A 221 -10.98 0.58 -2.32
C LEU A 221 -9.66 0.25 -1.59
N PRO A 222 -9.30 1.03 -0.55
CA PRO A 222 -8.02 0.84 0.12
C PRO A 222 -7.95 -0.48 0.90
N ALA A 223 -6.77 -1.11 0.92
CA ALA A 223 -6.53 -2.38 1.62
C ALA A 223 -6.78 -2.28 3.14
N GLY A 224 -6.59 -1.11 3.75
CA GLY A 224 -6.91 -0.90 5.16
C GLY A 224 -8.39 -1.06 5.53
N LYS A 225 -9.33 -1.09 4.56
CA LYS A 225 -10.75 -1.34 4.84
C LYS A 225 -11.06 -2.76 5.31
N PHE A 226 -10.14 -3.70 5.10
CA PHE A 226 -10.32 -5.11 5.44
C PHE A 226 -9.93 -5.41 6.89
N ILE A 227 -9.44 -4.40 7.61
CA ILE A 227 -8.97 -4.48 8.99
C ILE A 227 -10.13 -4.35 9.96
N ASP A 228 -10.11 -5.21 10.98
CA ASP A 228 -10.94 -5.10 12.17
C ASP A 228 -10.16 -5.70 13.32
N GLU A 229 -9.79 -4.88 14.29
CA GLU A 229 -8.96 -5.30 15.42
C GLU A 229 -9.59 -6.43 16.24
N LYS A 230 -10.92 -6.57 16.24
CA LYS A 230 -11.59 -7.70 16.92
C LYS A 230 -11.30 -9.05 16.24
N ARG A 231 -10.93 -9.01 14.96
CA ARG A 231 -10.59 -10.16 14.12
C ARG A 231 -9.09 -10.41 14.03
N PHE A 232 -8.24 -9.64 14.70
CA PHE A 232 -6.79 -9.82 14.66
C PHE A 232 -6.37 -11.24 15.08
N VAL A 233 -5.40 -11.81 14.36
CA VAL A 233 -4.87 -13.17 14.58
C VAL A 233 -3.38 -13.11 14.92
N GLY A 234 -2.60 -12.38 14.12
CA GLY A 234 -1.17 -12.30 14.30
C GLY A 234 -0.53 -11.26 13.39
N ALA A 235 0.68 -10.84 13.76
CA ALA A 235 1.45 -9.83 13.06
C ALA A 235 2.89 -10.28 12.83
N PHE A 236 3.41 -9.94 11.67
CA PHE A 236 4.75 -10.29 11.20
C PHE A 236 5.42 -9.07 10.59
N GLY A 237 6.75 -9.01 10.57
CA GLY A 237 7.44 -7.98 9.81
C GLY A 237 8.88 -7.76 10.19
N GLN A 238 9.45 -6.68 9.66
CA GLN A 238 10.84 -6.27 9.90
C GLN A 238 10.98 -5.43 11.17
N PHE A 239 9.88 -4.88 11.68
CA PHE A 239 9.83 -4.25 13.01
C PHE A 239 10.07 -5.28 14.11
N ARG A 240 10.56 -4.84 15.27
CA ARG A 240 10.78 -5.72 16.43
C ARG A 240 9.51 -5.94 17.25
N THR A 241 8.61 -4.96 17.26
CA THR A 241 7.34 -5.02 17.98
C THR A 241 6.22 -4.42 17.13
N ARG A 242 4.97 -4.84 17.37
CA ARG A 242 3.80 -4.28 16.70
C ARG A 242 3.61 -2.79 17.03
N THR A 243 4.04 -2.33 18.21
CA THR A 243 4.09 -0.90 18.58
C THR A 243 4.91 -0.08 17.59
N GLN A 244 6.10 -0.55 17.22
CA GLN A 244 6.93 0.17 16.25
C GLN A 244 6.25 0.29 14.90
N ALA A 245 5.57 -0.77 14.45
CA ALA A 245 4.80 -0.76 13.21
C ALA A 245 3.64 0.26 13.27
N TRP A 246 2.92 0.32 14.39
CA TRP A 246 1.84 1.30 14.55
C TRP A 246 2.33 2.74 14.73
N ALA A 247 3.51 2.96 15.31
CA ALA A 247 4.15 4.27 15.29
C ALA A 247 4.56 4.70 13.87
N TYR A 248 5.01 3.77 13.03
CA TYR A 248 5.24 4.02 11.61
C TYR A 248 3.94 4.42 10.88
N PHE A 249 2.85 3.68 11.08
CA PHE A 249 1.56 4.03 10.48
C PHE A 249 1.00 5.36 10.99
N GLU A 250 1.15 5.64 12.28
CA GLU A 250 0.70 6.90 12.86
C GLU A 250 1.50 8.08 12.30
N ALA A 251 2.79 7.92 12.01
CA ALA A 251 3.55 8.92 11.27
C ALA A 251 3.00 9.14 9.86
N LYS A 252 2.64 8.06 9.12
CA LYS A 252 1.95 8.22 7.83
C LYS A 252 0.59 8.91 7.97
N ARG A 253 -0.16 8.65 9.05
CA ARG A 253 -1.43 9.35 9.36
C ARG A 253 -1.19 10.83 9.64
N GLU A 254 -0.14 11.17 10.37
CA GLU A 254 0.21 12.55 10.67
C GLU A 254 0.64 13.31 9.41
N LEU A 255 1.39 12.67 8.51
CA LEU A 255 1.68 13.21 7.18
C LEU A 255 0.40 13.44 6.37
N PHE A 256 -0.51 12.47 6.38
CA PHE A 256 -1.83 12.59 5.74
C PHE A 256 -2.61 13.78 6.30
N ARG A 257 -2.62 13.96 7.62
CA ARG A 257 -3.29 15.08 8.29
C ARG A 257 -2.70 16.43 7.91
N ARG A 258 -1.37 16.49 7.75
CA ARG A 258 -0.65 17.71 7.34
C ARG A 258 -0.75 18.01 5.85
N PHE A 259 -1.16 17.03 5.05
CA PHE A 259 -1.32 17.16 3.60
C PHE A 259 -2.64 17.86 3.23
N THR A 260 -2.63 19.19 3.27
CA THR A 260 -3.80 20.04 3.00
C THR A 260 -4.09 20.19 1.50
N ARG A 261 -5.28 20.69 1.15
CA ARG A 261 -5.75 20.77 -0.25
C ARG A 261 -4.92 21.68 -1.16
N ASP A 262 -4.18 22.63 -0.59
CA ASP A 262 -3.27 23.55 -1.29
C ASP A 262 -1.87 22.96 -1.50
N GLN A 263 -1.55 21.85 -0.85
CA GLN A 263 -0.26 21.18 -1.00
C GLN A 263 -0.20 20.32 -2.27
N ARG A 264 1.01 20.18 -2.80
CA ARG A 264 1.31 19.37 -4.00
C ARG A 264 2.00 18.08 -3.59
N LEU A 265 1.73 16.99 -4.30
CA LEU A 265 2.40 15.69 -4.10
C LEU A 265 3.92 15.81 -4.17
N GLY A 266 4.45 16.77 -4.94
CA GLY A 266 5.88 17.05 -5.03
C GLY A 266 6.53 17.51 -3.70
N TYR A 267 5.76 17.88 -2.67
CA TYR A 267 6.30 18.11 -1.31
C TYR A 267 6.53 16.82 -0.53
N MET A 268 5.98 15.71 -0.99
CA MET A 268 6.08 14.40 -0.35
C MET A 268 6.93 13.43 -1.17
N LEU A 269 6.82 13.53 -2.50
CA LEU A 269 7.34 12.57 -3.45
C LEU A 269 8.31 13.22 -4.43
N ILE A 270 9.27 12.43 -4.90
CA ILE A 270 10.21 12.73 -5.97
C ILE A 270 9.93 11.75 -7.10
N LEU A 271 9.76 12.26 -8.32
CA LEU A 271 9.75 11.43 -9.52
C LEU A 271 11.15 11.46 -10.14
N GLN A 272 11.84 10.33 -10.09
CA GLN A 272 13.15 10.18 -10.72
C GLN A 272 13.00 10.18 -12.24
N SER A 273 14.08 10.52 -12.95
CA SER A 273 14.11 10.49 -14.43
C SER A 273 13.84 9.10 -15.01
N SER A 274 14.06 8.04 -14.22
CA SER A 274 13.72 6.65 -14.53
C SER A 274 12.22 6.33 -14.43
N GLY A 275 11.40 7.27 -13.96
CA GLY A 275 9.98 7.06 -13.67
C GLY A 275 9.71 6.42 -12.30
N GLN A 276 10.74 6.16 -11.50
CA GLN A 276 10.57 5.67 -10.13
C GLN A 276 10.06 6.78 -9.21
N VAL A 277 9.09 6.43 -8.36
CA VAL A 277 8.59 7.31 -7.31
C VAL A 277 9.36 7.03 -6.04
N GLU A 278 9.97 8.07 -5.49
CA GLU A 278 10.65 8.05 -4.20
C GLU A 278 9.95 9.00 -3.23
N VAL A 279 10.10 8.73 -1.94
CA VAL A 279 9.68 9.63 -0.88
C VAL A 279 10.81 10.60 -0.57
N ARG A 280 10.50 11.86 -0.30
CA ARG A 280 11.53 12.82 0.11
C ARG A 280 12.26 12.35 1.38
N PRO A 281 13.59 12.54 1.49
CA PRO A 281 14.37 12.03 2.63
C PRO A 281 13.78 12.42 3.99
N GLU A 282 13.32 13.66 4.15
CA GLU A 282 12.76 14.19 5.40
C GLU A 282 11.48 13.44 5.82
N ILE A 283 10.71 12.98 4.83
CA ILE A 283 9.49 12.21 5.05
C ILE A 283 9.84 10.78 5.47
N GLY A 284 10.84 10.16 4.81
CA GLY A 284 11.38 8.86 5.20
C GLY A 284 11.95 8.88 6.62
N ASP A 285 12.79 9.87 6.91
CA ASP A 285 13.42 10.08 8.22
C ASP A 285 12.37 10.25 9.32
N PHE A 286 11.27 10.95 9.03
CA PHE A 286 10.17 11.12 9.97
C PHE A 286 9.48 9.80 10.30
N VAL A 287 9.02 9.04 9.30
CA VAL A 287 8.25 7.80 9.56
C VAL A 287 9.08 6.72 10.24
N PHE A 288 10.36 6.56 9.86
CA PHE A 288 11.26 5.61 10.51
C PHE A 288 11.82 6.16 11.82
N GLY A 289 11.89 7.49 11.97
CA GLY A 289 12.12 8.17 13.24
C GLY A 289 11.02 7.84 14.26
N ALA A 290 9.76 7.93 13.86
CA ALA A 290 8.61 7.58 14.68
C ALA A 290 8.63 6.12 15.14
N ALA A 291 8.90 5.18 14.23
CA ALA A 291 9.04 3.76 14.58
C ALA A 291 10.14 3.50 15.63
N ARG A 292 11.19 4.33 15.65
CA ARG A 292 12.31 4.21 16.60
C ARG A 292 12.00 4.77 17.99
N LEU A 293 10.99 5.63 18.15
CA LEU A 293 10.57 6.16 19.46
C LEU A 293 10.20 5.04 20.45
N PHE A 294 9.67 3.93 19.93
CA PHE A 294 9.11 2.82 20.73
C PHE A 294 9.95 1.54 20.68
N LYS A 295 11.27 1.64 20.39
CA LYS A 295 12.15 0.47 20.17
C LYS A 295 12.26 -0.49 21.37
N GLY A 296 11.98 -0.01 22.58
CA GLY A 296 12.07 -0.80 23.82
C GLY A 296 10.71 -1.15 24.43
N GLU A 297 9.59 -0.77 23.82
CA GLU A 297 8.28 -1.04 24.38
C GLU A 297 7.77 -2.42 23.96
N GLU A 298 7.71 -3.32 24.94
CA GLU A 298 7.07 -4.62 24.82
C GLU A 298 5.59 -4.50 25.24
N GLY A 299 4.70 -5.11 24.46
CA GLY A 299 3.25 -4.99 24.62
C GLY A 299 2.58 -4.42 23.37
N LEU A 300 1.27 -4.67 23.24
CA LEU A 300 0.46 -4.24 22.10
C LEU A 300 -0.36 -3.00 22.50
N PRO A 301 0.13 -1.76 22.37
CA PRO A 301 -0.77 -0.64 22.28
C PRO A 301 -1.66 -0.87 21.06
N PRO A 302 -2.98 -0.70 21.19
CA PRO A 302 -3.88 -0.89 20.08
C PRO A 302 -3.58 0.14 18.98
N PRO A 303 -3.99 -0.13 17.74
CA PRO A 303 -4.03 0.90 16.71
C PRO A 303 -4.77 2.15 17.22
N GLY A 304 -4.18 3.32 17.01
CA GLY A 304 -4.72 4.58 17.52
C GLY A 304 -4.51 4.82 19.02
N ASP A 305 -3.52 4.18 19.65
CA ASP A 305 -3.12 4.53 21.01
C ASP A 305 -2.73 6.02 21.10
N PRO A 306 -3.40 6.81 21.97
CA PRO A 306 -3.15 8.26 22.08
C PRO A 306 -1.71 8.64 22.44
N ARG A 307 -0.96 7.73 23.08
CA ARG A 307 0.45 7.95 23.42
C ARG A 307 1.34 7.94 22.19
N ILE A 308 1.06 7.04 21.24
CA ILE A 308 1.76 6.99 19.95
C ILE A 308 1.44 8.27 19.17
N GLU A 309 0.17 8.64 19.08
CA GLU A 309 -0.28 9.87 18.41
C GLU A 309 0.42 11.12 18.97
N ALA A 310 0.49 11.25 20.29
CA ALA A 310 1.13 12.38 20.95
C ALA A 310 2.63 12.49 20.64
N GLU A 311 3.37 11.39 20.76
CA GLU A 311 4.82 11.40 20.50
C GLU A 311 5.15 11.56 19.01
N VAL A 312 4.34 10.99 18.11
CA VAL A 312 4.46 11.19 16.66
C VAL A 312 4.20 12.65 16.28
N ARG A 313 3.16 13.28 16.83
CA ARG A 313 2.88 14.70 16.59
C ARG A 313 3.99 15.61 17.09
N LYS A 314 4.52 15.33 18.29
CA LYS A 314 5.66 16.06 18.85
C LYS A 314 6.89 15.95 17.96
N LEU A 315 7.17 14.76 17.41
CA LEU A 315 8.24 14.57 16.44
C LEU A 315 7.96 15.36 15.14
N ALA A 316 6.72 15.33 14.64
CA ALA A 316 6.32 16.07 13.45
C ALA A 316 6.46 17.58 13.63
N ASP A 317 6.07 18.12 14.79
CA ASP A 317 6.22 19.54 15.13
C ASP A 317 7.69 19.96 15.18
N LYS A 318 8.56 19.07 15.69
CA LYS A 318 10.01 19.30 15.70
C LYS A 318 10.61 19.31 14.29
N MET A 319 10.14 18.44 13.40
CA MET A 319 10.72 18.28 12.06
C MET A 319 10.15 19.26 11.02
N PHE A 320 8.85 19.55 11.10
CA PHE A 320 8.11 20.30 10.07
C PHE A 320 7.48 21.59 10.60
N GLY A 321 7.67 21.90 11.89
CA GLY A 321 7.02 23.02 12.56
C GLY A 321 5.62 22.68 13.08
N PRO A 322 5.07 23.53 13.96
CA PRO A 322 3.75 23.33 14.55
C PRO A 322 2.66 23.32 13.48
N PHE A 323 1.67 22.44 13.61
CA PHE A 323 0.54 22.37 12.69
C PHE A 323 -0.79 22.69 13.41
N PRO A 324 -1.65 23.58 12.87
CA PRO A 324 -2.84 24.03 13.56
C PRO A 324 -3.79 22.88 13.91
N ALA A 325 -4.32 22.88 15.14
CA ALA A 325 -5.35 21.93 15.55
C ALA A 325 -6.65 22.08 14.74
N SER A 326 -6.92 23.29 14.22
CA SER A 326 -8.08 23.62 13.39
C SER A 326 -7.90 23.29 11.90
N ALA A 327 -6.69 22.96 11.46
CA ALA A 327 -6.42 22.50 10.10
C ALA A 327 -6.82 21.02 9.97
N GLY A 328 -8.11 20.74 10.15
CA GLY A 328 -8.68 19.45 9.77
C GLY A 328 -8.71 19.31 8.24
N PRO A 329 -8.95 18.09 7.71
CA PRO A 329 -9.19 17.90 6.28
C PRO A 329 -10.29 18.87 5.85
N SER A 330 -9.95 19.78 4.93
CA SER A 330 -10.83 20.88 4.55
C SER A 330 -12.11 20.29 3.98
N SER A 331 -13.21 20.45 4.72
CA SER A 331 -14.51 19.98 4.29
C SER A 331 -14.84 20.59 2.91
N PRO A 332 -15.42 19.82 1.96
CA PRO A 332 -15.67 20.30 0.59
C PRO A 332 -16.56 21.54 0.47
N ALA A 333 -17.21 21.97 1.55
CA ALA A 333 -18.31 22.92 1.54
C ALA A 333 -17.96 24.42 1.39
N GLN A 334 -16.69 24.80 1.15
CA GLN A 334 -16.31 26.22 1.03
C GLN A 334 -15.53 26.56 -0.25
N SER A 335 -15.76 25.83 -1.34
CA SER A 335 -15.50 26.39 -2.67
C SER A 335 -16.73 27.19 -3.07
N THR A 336 -16.75 28.48 -2.76
CA THR A 336 -17.72 29.41 -3.33
C THR A 336 -17.67 29.27 -4.85
N ALA A 337 -18.73 28.75 -5.43
CA ALA A 337 -18.92 28.73 -6.86
C ALA A 337 -18.87 30.17 -7.36
N ALA A 338 -17.76 30.56 -7.99
CA ALA A 338 -17.76 31.70 -8.88
C ALA A 338 -18.72 31.36 -10.02
N ALA A 339 -19.86 32.04 -10.06
CA ALA A 339 -20.84 31.90 -11.12
C ALA A 339 -20.17 32.14 -12.49
N PRO A 340 -20.44 31.31 -13.52
CA PRO A 340 -19.92 31.58 -14.85
C PRO A 340 -20.50 32.91 -15.35
N ALA A 341 -19.61 33.79 -15.79
CA ALA A 341 -19.97 35.04 -16.45
C ALA A 341 -20.85 34.73 -17.65
N GLN A 342 -22.07 35.29 -17.65
CA GLN A 342 -22.94 35.26 -18.81
C GLN A 342 -22.27 36.05 -19.93
N SER A 343 -21.91 35.35 -21.01
CA SER A 343 -21.49 35.95 -22.27
C SER A 343 -22.68 36.67 -22.89
N ALA A 344 -22.65 38.00 -22.87
CA ALA A 344 -23.48 38.81 -23.75
C ALA A 344 -23.05 38.54 -25.20
N THR A 345 -23.98 38.13 -26.04
CA THR A 345 -23.80 38.11 -27.50
C THR A 345 -24.56 39.32 -28.06
N PRO A 346 -23.97 40.09 -28.99
CA PRO A 346 -24.66 41.18 -29.68
C PRO A 346 -25.74 40.68 -30.65
#